data_AF-A0A9P0KXR9-F1
#
_entry.id   AF-A0A9P0KXR9-F1
#
_cell.length_a   1.000
_cell.length_b   1.000
_cell.length_c   1.000
_cell.angle_alpha   90.00
_cell.angle_beta   90.00
_cell.angle_gamma   90.00
#
_symmetry.space_group_name_H-M   'P 1'
#
loop_
_entity.id
_entity.type
_entity.pdbx_description
1 polymer ?
#
loop_
_entity_poly.entity_id
_entity_poly.type
_entity_poly.pdbx_seq_one_letter_code
_entity_poly.pdbx_strand_id
1 'polypeptide(L)'
;MGAAKAICKFFFRRFLEVTIVCLLLLFMPNVPPYTKIEEPYTVAPTRPLEGKLVLKESLSDVEIWHKGDLIGPEGFAEYNGELYSSLATGEVVKLTGEHITPVVKFGKPCKGAYEERICGRPLGMQFDKNGLLIVADAYYGLFRVNVKTGDKELLVSPDQEIEGKKVKVFNSVALASNGDIYWSASSTEFTIENGVLDLLADPSGRLLHYDVKTKKNKVLIDKIHFANGVQLSDDEEFVIISETPRNRIHRYYLKGSKKGVHDIFIDGLPGMPDNLKSDGKGGFFVPLIVAVDSENKALPQIIGPYPAIRKIAARFLGVIQLIFKTVDKHYPNEFSQKAIHYKEKWAAMVPAFLPAYWR
;
A
#
# COMPACT_ATOMS: atom_id res chain seq x y z
N MET A 1 3.96 -41.18 -36.12
CA MET A 1 2.71 -40.39 -36.33
C MET A 1 1.73 -40.42 -35.15
N GLY A 2 1.55 -41.53 -34.41
CA GLY A 2 0.59 -41.61 -33.29
C GLY A 2 0.89 -40.71 -32.08
N ALA A 3 2.15 -40.63 -31.64
CA ALA A 3 2.56 -39.82 -30.49
C ALA A 3 2.39 -38.32 -30.73
N ALA A 4 2.83 -37.80 -31.88
CA ALA A 4 2.65 -36.39 -32.25
C ALA A 4 1.16 -35.99 -32.32
N LYS A 5 0.30 -36.85 -32.87
CA LYS A 5 -1.15 -36.61 -32.92
C LYS A 5 -1.80 -36.61 -31.53
N ALA A 6 -1.34 -37.48 -30.62
CA ALA A 6 -1.79 -37.52 -29.23
C ALA A 6 -1.35 -36.27 -28.45
N ILE A 7 -0.10 -35.83 -28.63
CA ILE A 7 0.45 -34.61 -28.02
C ILE A 7 -0.32 -33.38 -28.51
N CYS A 8 -0.53 -33.23 -29.82
CA CYS A 8 -1.33 -32.13 -30.37
C CYS A 8 -2.76 -32.13 -29.83
N LYS A 9 -3.41 -33.31 -29.75
CA LYS A 9 -4.77 -33.43 -29.19
C LYS A 9 -4.82 -33.05 -27.72
N PHE A 10 -3.79 -33.41 -26.94
CA PHE A 10 -3.68 -33.02 -25.53
C PHE A 10 -3.59 -31.50 -25.39
N PHE A 11 -2.65 -30.85 -26.08
CA PHE A 11 -2.48 -29.40 -26.01
C PHE A 11 -3.70 -28.64 -26.52
N PHE A 12 -4.32 -29.10 -27.61
CA PHE A 12 -5.56 -28.49 -28.12
C PHE A 12 -6.70 -28.57 -27.10
N ARG A 13 -6.87 -29.72 -26.44
CA ARG A 13 -7.89 -29.89 -25.40
C ARG A 13 -7.62 -28.97 -24.20
N ARG A 14 -6.37 -28.90 -23.74
CA ARG A 14 -5.98 -27.99 -22.64
C ARG A 14 -6.21 -26.52 -23.01
N PHE A 15 -5.87 -26.13 -24.24
CA PHE A 15 -6.14 -24.78 -24.75
C PHE A 15 -7.64 -24.45 -24.76
N LEU A 16 -8.48 -25.37 -25.22
CA LEU A 16 -9.93 -25.20 -25.21
C LEU A 16 -10.47 -25.06 -23.78
N GLU A 17 -10.05 -25.91 -22.86
CA GLU A 17 -10.45 -25.85 -21.45
C GLU A 17 -10.06 -24.51 -20.80
N VAL A 18 -8.81 -24.05 -21.00
CA VAL A 18 -8.35 -22.74 -20.51
C VAL A 18 -9.14 -21.60 -21.12
N THR A 19 -9.40 -21.65 -22.43
CA THR A 19 -10.19 -20.62 -23.13
C THR A 19 -11.59 -20.52 -22.56
N ILE A 20 -12.26 -21.66 -22.32
CA ILE A 20 -13.59 -21.69 -21.69
C ILE A 20 -13.53 -21.05 -20.30
N VAL A 21 -12.55 -21.41 -19.47
CA VAL A 21 -12.41 -20.82 -18.13
C VAL A 21 -12.17 -19.31 -18.21
N CYS A 22 -11.32 -18.82 -19.11
CA CYS A 22 -11.10 -17.39 -19.31
C CYS A 22 -12.38 -16.66 -19.75
N LEU A 23 -13.15 -17.23 -20.67
CA LEU A 23 -14.43 -16.65 -21.11
C LEU A 23 -15.45 -16.62 -19.97
N LEU A 24 -15.54 -17.68 -19.16
CA LEU A 24 -16.37 -17.70 -17.96
C LEU A 24 -15.94 -16.62 -16.97
N LEU A 25 -14.64 -16.50 -16.68
CA LEU A 25 -14.13 -15.45 -15.80
C LEU A 25 -14.40 -14.05 -16.37
N LEU A 26 -14.37 -13.82 -17.68
CA LEU A 26 -14.63 -12.51 -18.26
C LEU A 26 -16.12 -12.11 -18.23
N PHE A 27 -16.99 -13.02 -18.62
CA PHE A 27 -18.38 -12.71 -18.97
C PHE A 27 -19.40 -13.19 -17.95
N MET A 28 -19.06 -14.12 -17.07
CA MET A 28 -19.99 -14.57 -16.03
C MET A 28 -20.31 -13.40 -15.09
N PRO A 29 -21.60 -13.09 -14.87
CA PRO A 29 -22.01 -12.08 -13.92
C PRO A 29 -21.76 -12.57 -12.48
N ASN A 30 -21.66 -11.63 -11.53
CA ASN A 30 -21.54 -11.93 -10.10
C ASN A 30 -20.32 -12.77 -9.69
N VAL A 31 -19.23 -12.72 -10.46
CA VAL A 31 -17.94 -13.28 -10.06
C VAL A 31 -17.11 -12.22 -9.34
N PRO A 32 -16.66 -12.45 -8.09
CA PRO A 32 -15.83 -11.49 -7.36
C PRO A 32 -14.44 -11.33 -8.01
N PRO A 33 -13.75 -10.20 -7.83
CA PRO A 33 -14.15 -9.04 -7.02
C PRO A 33 -15.19 -8.14 -7.72
N TYR A 34 -16.00 -7.46 -6.93
CA TYR A 34 -17.03 -6.53 -7.40
C TYR A 34 -16.45 -5.10 -7.53
N THR A 35 -15.47 -4.94 -8.41
CA THR A 35 -14.81 -3.65 -8.67
C THR A 35 -14.71 -3.37 -10.17
N LYS A 36 -14.37 -2.13 -10.52
CA LYS A 36 -14.13 -1.72 -11.91
C LYS A 36 -12.70 -2.07 -12.32
N ILE A 37 -12.60 -2.64 -13.51
CA ILE A 37 -11.33 -3.01 -14.16
C ILE A 37 -11.52 -2.72 -15.65
N GLU A 38 -11.51 -1.44 -15.99
CA GLU A 38 -11.91 -0.92 -17.30
C GLU A 38 -10.86 0.04 -17.87
N GLU A 39 -10.19 0.83 -17.02
CA GLU A 39 -9.26 1.89 -17.44
C GLU A 39 -7.88 1.29 -17.74
N PRO A 40 -7.39 1.27 -19.01
CA PRO A 40 -6.06 0.78 -19.33
C PRO A 40 -5.00 1.73 -18.77
N TYR A 41 -3.82 1.18 -18.45
CA TYR A 41 -2.73 2.00 -17.98
C TYR A 41 -1.34 1.59 -18.44
N THR A 42 -0.43 2.56 -18.46
CA THR A 42 0.99 2.37 -18.73
C THR A 42 1.83 2.99 -17.61
N VAL A 43 3.07 2.49 -17.52
CA VAL A 43 4.12 3.02 -16.63
C VAL A 43 5.18 3.64 -17.53
N ALA A 44 5.68 4.81 -17.16
CA ALA A 44 6.77 5.47 -17.89
C ALA A 44 8.03 4.58 -17.87
N PRO A 45 8.89 4.66 -18.91
CA PRO A 45 10.18 3.98 -18.88
C PRO A 45 10.98 4.38 -17.64
N THR A 46 11.66 3.40 -17.05
CA THR A 46 12.51 3.63 -15.88
C THR A 46 13.69 4.53 -16.27
N ARG A 47 14.05 5.43 -15.36
CA ARG A 47 15.24 6.27 -15.54
C ARG A 47 16.50 5.40 -15.45
N PRO A 48 17.50 5.61 -16.31
CA PRO A 48 18.76 4.90 -16.21
C PRO A 48 19.47 5.27 -14.90
N LEU A 49 20.12 4.30 -14.27
CA LEU A 49 20.87 4.46 -13.03
C LEU A 49 22.25 5.07 -13.29
N GLU A 50 22.26 6.24 -13.93
CA GLU A 50 23.45 6.97 -14.36
C GLU A 50 23.56 8.33 -13.65
N GLY A 51 24.77 8.89 -13.64
CA GLY A 51 25.05 10.18 -13.00
C GLY A 51 24.66 10.20 -11.52
N LYS A 52 23.64 10.99 -11.17
CA LYS A 52 23.15 11.09 -9.78
C LYS A 52 22.34 9.86 -9.32
N LEU A 53 21.89 9.02 -10.24
CA LEU A 53 21.09 7.82 -9.96
C LEU A 53 21.94 6.54 -9.86
N VAL A 54 23.28 6.65 -9.97
CA VAL A 54 24.18 5.51 -9.74
C VAL A 54 23.95 4.97 -8.33
N LEU A 55 23.85 3.64 -8.24
CA LEU A 55 23.66 2.95 -6.98
C LEU A 55 24.83 3.26 -6.03
N LYS A 56 24.48 3.56 -4.78
CA LYS A 56 25.44 3.80 -3.71
C LYS A 56 25.26 2.75 -2.63
N GLU A 57 26.39 2.26 -2.15
CA GLU A 57 26.47 1.31 -1.04
C GLU A 57 26.53 2.02 0.34
N SER A 58 26.08 3.28 0.41
CA SER A 58 26.14 4.07 1.64
C SER A 58 25.29 3.52 2.80
N LEU A 59 24.39 2.58 2.51
CA LEU A 59 23.56 1.88 3.49
C LEU A 59 23.99 0.42 3.70
N SER A 60 25.16 0.01 3.17
CA SER A 60 25.65 -1.37 3.30
C SER A 60 26.25 -1.67 4.68
N ASP A 61 26.66 -0.64 5.42
CA ASP A 61 27.26 -0.75 6.77
C ASP A 61 26.36 -0.09 7.81
N VAL A 62 25.17 -0.69 7.99
CA VAL A 62 24.17 -0.23 8.97
C VAL A 62 24.13 -1.17 10.16
N GLU A 63 24.02 -0.59 11.36
CA GLU A 63 23.73 -1.34 12.57
C GLU A 63 22.25 -1.76 12.58
N ILE A 64 21.99 -3.05 12.80
CA ILE A 64 20.62 -3.58 12.82
C ILE A 64 20.15 -3.67 14.27
N TRP A 65 19.23 -2.79 14.66
CA TRP A 65 18.57 -2.82 15.96
C TRP A 65 17.35 -3.75 15.96
N HIS A 66 17.07 -4.41 17.10
CA HIS A 66 15.87 -5.23 17.34
C HIS A 66 15.60 -6.34 16.31
N LYS A 67 16.66 -6.98 15.81
CA LYS A 67 16.54 -8.01 14.77
C LYS A 67 15.75 -9.22 15.27
N GLY A 68 14.52 -9.34 14.81
CA GLY A 68 13.62 -10.45 15.16
C GLY A 68 12.68 -10.17 16.34
N ASP A 69 12.84 -9.03 17.01
CA ASP A 69 12.01 -8.68 18.19
C ASP A 69 10.68 -8.02 17.80
N LEU A 70 10.64 -7.38 16.63
CA LEU A 70 9.48 -6.64 16.12
C LEU A 70 8.75 -7.43 15.03
N ILE A 71 7.42 -7.53 15.15
CA ILE A 71 6.59 -8.21 14.16
C ILE A 71 6.11 -7.21 13.11
N GLY A 72 6.76 -7.23 11.95
CA GLY A 72 6.40 -6.41 10.79
C GLY A 72 6.39 -4.91 11.09
N PRO A 73 7.51 -4.32 11.56
CA PRO A 73 7.61 -2.88 11.71
C PRO A 73 7.36 -2.19 10.36
N GLU A 74 6.49 -1.18 10.33
CA GLU A 74 6.06 -0.54 9.07
C GLU A 74 6.42 0.94 9.00
N GLY A 75 5.89 1.73 9.92
CA GLY A 75 6.18 3.14 10.05
C GLY A 75 7.15 3.39 11.20
N PHE A 76 7.91 4.47 11.10
CA PHE A 76 8.67 5.02 12.22
C PHE A 76 8.47 6.53 12.33
N ALA A 77 8.60 7.03 13.56
CA ALA A 77 8.60 8.45 13.88
C ALA A 77 9.57 8.72 15.03
N GLU A 78 10.19 9.89 15.02
CA GLU A 78 11.11 10.34 16.06
C GLU A 78 10.56 11.63 16.68
N TYR A 79 10.71 11.76 17.99
CA TYR A 79 10.43 13.01 18.71
C TYR A 79 11.34 13.15 19.93
N ASN A 80 12.08 14.25 20.00
CA ASN A 80 13.02 14.58 21.08
C ASN A 80 14.06 13.47 21.37
N GLY A 81 14.59 12.85 20.32
CA GLY A 81 15.56 11.75 20.38
C GLY A 81 14.94 10.38 20.68
N GLU A 82 13.61 10.29 20.82
CA GLU A 82 12.92 9.03 21.10
C GLU A 82 12.33 8.45 19.82
N LEU A 83 12.64 7.18 19.55
CA LEU A 83 12.18 6.47 18.35
C LEU A 83 10.93 5.65 18.63
N TYR A 84 9.99 5.68 17.69
CA TYR A 84 8.74 4.94 17.74
C TYR A 84 8.54 4.15 16.46
N SER A 85 8.00 2.94 16.57
CA SER A 85 7.68 2.07 15.43
C SER A 85 6.27 1.51 15.53
N SER A 86 5.57 1.38 14.41
CA SER A 86 4.30 0.68 14.33
C SER A 86 4.50 -0.77 13.95
N LEU A 87 3.63 -1.68 14.43
CA LEU A 87 3.76 -3.13 14.24
C LEU A 87 2.57 -3.73 13.49
N ALA A 88 2.76 -4.92 12.91
CA ALA A 88 1.70 -5.69 12.23
C ALA A 88 0.64 -6.25 13.17
N THR A 89 0.91 -6.20 14.47
CA THR A 89 -0.02 -6.55 15.54
C THR A 89 -0.83 -5.35 16.04
N GLY A 90 -0.71 -4.18 15.41
CA GLY A 90 -1.60 -3.05 15.64
C GLY A 90 -1.16 -2.10 16.76
N GLU A 91 0.03 -2.29 17.31
CA GLU A 91 0.63 -1.40 18.31
C GLU A 91 1.56 -0.36 17.68
N VAL A 92 1.70 0.76 18.38
CA VAL A 92 2.91 1.59 18.32
C VAL A 92 3.72 1.31 19.58
N VAL A 93 5.02 1.12 19.39
CA VAL A 93 5.99 0.89 20.46
C VAL A 93 7.05 2.00 20.45
N LYS A 94 7.56 2.33 21.63
CA LYS A 94 8.74 3.17 21.83
C LYS A 94 9.96 2.27 21.93
N LEU A 95 11.04 2.66 21.25
CA LEU A 95 12.33 1.97 21.24
C LEU A 95 13.32 2.81 22.06
N THR A 96 13.97 2.21 23.05
CA THR A 96 14.97 2.88 23.90
C THR A 96 16.13 1.93 24.18
N GLY A 97 17.18 2.03 23.36
CA GLY A 97 18.22 1.00 23.32
C GLY A 97 17.60 -0.36 23.00
N GLU A 98 17.85 -1.37 23.83
CA GLU A 98 17.25 -2.71 23.68
C GLU A 98 15.82 -2.82 24.23
N HIS A 99 15.28 -1.78 24.87
CA HIS A 99 13.96 -1.84 25.50
C HIS A 99 12.85 -1.44 24.53
N ILE A 100 11.84 -2.31 24.41
CA ILE A 100 10.62 -2.08 23.61
C ILE A 100 9.47 -1.83 24.58
N THR A 101 8.90 -0.62 24.55
CA THR A 101 7.80 -0.22 25.43
C THR A 101 6.53 -0.03 24.62
N PRO A 102 5.45 -0.81 24.85
CA PRO A 102 4.16 -0.56 24.22
C PRO A 102 3.61 0.81 24.58
N VAL A 103 3.11 1.54 23.58
CA VAL A 103 2.54 2.90 23.78
C VAL A 103 1.03 2.87 23.62
N VAL A 104 0.54 2.33 22.50
CA VAL A 104 -0.89 2.29 22.19
C VAL A 104 -1.19 1.12 21.26
N LYS A 105 -2.40 0.54 21.36
CA LYS A 105 -2.94 -0.46 20.43
C LYS A 105 -4.21 0.07 19.78
N PHE A 106 -4.35 -0.05 18.47
CA PHE A 106 -5.48 0.53 17.72
C PHE A 106 -6.70 -0.39 17.66
N GLY A 107 -6.49 -1.66 17.34
CA GLY A 107 -7.55 -2.67 17.26
C GLY A 107 -7.75 -3.48 18.54
N LYS A 108 -8.41 -4.62 18.36
CA LYS A 108 -8.76 -5.56 19.44
C LYS A 108 -7.61 -6.53 19.71
N PRO A 109 -7.61 -7.21 20.87
CA PRO A 109 -6.75 -8.37 21.08
C PRO A 109 -6.92 -9.39 19.94
N CYS A 110 -5.79 -9.88 19.43
CA CYS A 110 -5.72 -10.77 18.28
C CYS A 110 -4.62 -11.81 18.50
N LYS A 111 -4.64 -12.89 17.72
CA LYS A 111 -3.71 -14.02 17.87
C LYS A 111 -2.37 -13.80 17.19
N GLY A 112 -2.29 -12.88 16.22
CA GLY A 112 -1.06 -12.54 15.54
C GLY A 112 -1.30 -11.66 14.30
N ALA A 113 -0.22 -11.28 13.62
CA ALA A 113 -0.26 -10.38 12.46
C ALA A 113 -1.17 -10.84 11.30
N TYR A 114 -1.48 -12.14 11.23
CA TYR A 114 -2.42 -12.67 10.23
C TYR A 114 -3.88 -12.26 10.49
N GLU A 115 -4.18 -11.74 11.68
CA GLU A 115 -5.45 -11.12 12.04
C GLU A 115 -5.34 -9.58 12.05
N GLU A 116 -4.48 -8.98 11.20
CA GLU A 116 -4.24 -7.52 11.15
C GLU A 116 -5.53 -6.67 11.14
N ARG A 117 -6.58 -7.14 10.47
CA ARG A 117 -7.90 -6.49 10.46
C ARG A 117 -8.56 -6.40 11.84
N ILE A 118 -8.27 -7.34 12.73
CA ILE A 118 -8.70 -7.36 14.14
C ILE A 118 -7.70 -6.59 15.00
N CYS A 119 -6.41 -6.80 14.77
CA CYS A 119 -5.32 -6.20 15.54
C CYS A 119 -5.24 -4.68 15.40
N GLY A 120 -5.55 -4.16 14.20
CA GLY A 120 -5.05 -2.89 13.69
C GLY A 120 -3.76 -3.08 12.89
N ARG A 121 -3.46 -2.11 12.02
CA ARG A 121 -2.24 -2.05 11.20
C ARG A 121 -1.88 -0.57 10.95
N PRO A 122 -1.14 0.09 11.85
CA PRO A 122 -0.70 1.45 11.65
C PRO A 122 0.40 1.52 10.59
N LEU A 123 0.12 2.21 9.49
CA LEU A 123 1.01 2.27 8.32
C LEU A 123 1.85 3.54 8.33
N GLY A 124 1.23 4.68 8.64
CA GLY A 124 1.88 5.99 8.63
C GLY A 124 1.67 6.75 9.92
N MET A 125 2.71 7.44 10.35
CA MET A 125 2.65 8.27 11.55
C MET A 125 3.67 9.40 11.54
N GLN A 126 3.31 10.50 12.21
CA GLN A 126 4.15 11.68 12.36
C GLN A 126 3.77 12.43 13.63
N PHE A 127 4.77 12.94 14.35
CA PHE A 127 4.55 13.81 15.51
C PHE A 127 4.20 15.23 15.08
N ASP A 128 3.25 15.83 15.79
CA ASP A 128 3.03 17.27 15.75
C ASP A 128 4.08 18.01 16.59
N LYS A 129 4.09 19.33 16.47
CA LYS A 129 5.00 20.21 17.23
C LYS A 129 4.82 20.17 18.76
N ASN A 130 3.73 19.58 19.25
CA ASN A 130 3.42 19.46 20.67
C ASN A 130 3.77 18.07 21.23
N GLY A 131 4.25 17.15 20.39
CA GLY A 131 4.56 15.77 20.77
C GLY A 131 3.35 14.85 20.80
N LEU A 132 2.25 15.22 20.14
CA LEU A 132 1.15 14.30 19.87
C LEU A 132 1.43 13.57 18.55
N LEU A 133 1.24 12.25 18.55
CA LEU A 133 1.48 11.41 17.39
C LEU A 133 0.19 11.28 16.58
N ILE A 134 0.22 11.68 15.31
CA ILE A 134 -0.84 11.38 14.37
C ILE A 134 -0.56 10.04 13.72
N VAL A 135 -1.54 9.14 13.69
CA VAL A 135 -1.39 7.76 13.21
C VAL A 135 -2.53 7.40 12.27
N ALA A 136 -2.20 6.91 11.08
CA ALA A 136 -3.14 6.29 10.16
C ALA A 136 -3.09 4.77 10.34
N ASP A 137 -4.16 4.22 10.91
CA ASP A 137 -4.39 2.78 10.97
C ASP A 137 -5.21 2.33 9.77
N ALA A 138 -4.68 1.36 9.01
CA ALA A 138 -5.27 0.87 7.77
C ALA A 138 -6.76 0.54 7.88
N TYR A 139 -7.20 0.06 9.04
CA TYR A 139 -8.56 -0.43 9.27
C TYR A 139 -9.38 0.46 10.19
N TYR A 140 -8.73 1.08 11.18
CA TYR A 140 -9.41 1.77 12.28
C TYR A 140 -9.51 3.29 12.10
N GLY A 141 -8.80 3.86 11.12
CA GLY A 141 -8.92 5.28 10.77
C GLY A 141 -7.71 6.13 11.15
N LEU A 142 -7.93 7.44 11.17
CA LEU A 142 -6.91 8.43 11.53
C LEU A 142 -7.05 8.83 12.99
N PHE A 143 -5.96 8.74 13.75
CA PHE A 143 -5.95 9.01 15.19
C PHE A 143 -4.95 10.10 15.56
N ARG A 144 -5.24 10.77 16.68
CA ARG A 144 -4.29 11.57 17.45
C ARG A 144 -3.99 10.86 18.76
N VAL A 145 -2.72 10.69 19.09
CA VAL A 145 -2.26 9.88 20.23
C VAL A 145 -1.38 10.71 21.14
N ASN A 146 -1.65 10.66 22.44
CA ASN A 146 -0.71 11.10 23.46
C ASN A 146 0.19 9.92 23.84
N VAL A 147 1.44 9.94 23.37
CA VAL A 147 2.37 8.81 23.57
C VAL A 147 2.83 8.63 25.01
N LYS A 148 2.55 9.59 25.91
CA LYS A 148 2.88 9.49 27.34
C LYS A 148 1.79 8.78 28.13
N THR A 149 0.53 8.98 27.77
CA THR A 149 -0.62 8.39 28.46
C THR A 149 -1.18 7.17 27.75
N GLY A 150 -0.92 7.03 26.45
CA GLY A 150 -1.54 6.02 25.58
C GLY A 150 -2.94 6.42 25.10
N ASP A 151 -3.44 7.60 25.49
CA ASP A 151 -4.76 8.08 25.06
C ASP A 151 -4.79 8.34 23.56
N LYS A 152 -5.88 7.93 22.91
CA LYS A 152 -6.10 8.12 21.48
C LYS A 152 -7.48 8.73 21.20
N GLU A 153 -7.51 9.69 20.29
CA GLU A 153 -8.72 10.30 19.74
C GLU A 153 -8.85 9.94 18.26
N LEU A 154 -10.03 9.48 17.86
CA LEU A 154 -10.36 9.22 16.47
C LEU A 154 -10.68 10.54 15.77
N LEU A 155 -9.88 10.92 14.76
CA LEU A 155 -10.07 12.11 13.94
C LEU A 155 -10.93 11.84 12.71
N VAL A 156 -10.73 10.70 12.06
CA VAL A 156 -11.47 10.28 10.86
C VAL A 156 -11.82 8.80 10.99
N SER A 157 -13.12 8.50 11.00
CA SER A 157 -13.64 7.14 11.11
C SER A 157 -13.59 6.40 9.76
N PRO A 158 -13.32 5.07 9.74
CA PRO A 158 -13.47 4.25 8.52
C PRO A 158 -14.91 4.21 7.99
N ASP A 159 -15.90 4.51 8.84
CA ASP A 159 -17.30 4.59 8.44
C ASP A 159 -17.70 5.95 7.86
N GLN A 160 -16.84 6.96 7.99
CA GLN A 160 -17.09 8.28 7.43
C GLN A 160 -16.96 8.23 5.91
N GLU A 161 -17.98 8.72 5.22
CA GLU A 161 -17.89 8.97 3.79
C GLU A 161 -17.24 10.32 3.55
N ILE A 162 -16.27 10.33 2.64
CA ILE A 162 -15.62 11.54 2.17
C ILE A 162 -15.91 11.64 0.68
N GLU A 163 -16.72 12.62 0.32
CA GLU A 163 -17.20 12.84 -1.05
C GLU A 163 -17.82 11.56 -1.66
N GLY A 164 -18.67 10.89 -0.86
CA GLY A 164 -19.45 9.72 -1.29
C GLY A 164 -18.69 8.38 -1.30
N LYS A 165 -17.43 8.34 -0.84
CA LYS A 165 -16.66 7.09 -0.74
C LYS A 165 -16.13 6.87 0.68
N LYS A 166 -16.37 5.68 1.23
CA LYS A 166 -15.68 5.20 2.44
C LYS A 166 -14.24 4.81 2.13
N VAL A 167 -13.36 5.00 3.08
CA VAL A 167 -11.95 4.61 2.98
C VAL A 167 -11.80 3.16 3.40
N LYS A 168 -10.98 2.40 2.67
CA LYS A 168 -10.67 1.00 3.01
C LYS A 168 -9.24 0.80 3.51
N VAL A 169 -8.34 1.72 3.17
CA VAL A 169 -6.96 1.74 3.66
C VAL A 169 -6.54 3.18 3.95
N PHE A 170 -6.40 3.51 5.23
CA PHE A 170 -5.69 4.72 5.68
C PHE A 170 -4.20 4.40 5.73
N ASN A 171 -3.36 5.19 5.07
CA ASN A 171 -1.96 4.81 4.89
C ASN A 171 -0.98 5.82 5.50
N SER A 172 -0.64 6.89 4.79
CA SER A 172 0.36 7.86 5.20
C SER A 172 -0.25 9.20 5.64
N VAL A 173 0.53 9.96 6.43
CA VAL A 173 0.14 11.28 6.97
C VAL A 173 1.32 12.26 6.85
N ALA A 174 0.99 13.52 6.58
CA ALA A 174 1.90 14.66 6.59
C ALA A 174 1.24 15.83 7.33
N LEU A 175 1.94 16.39 8.32
CA LEU A 175 1.42 17.46 9.18
C LEU A 175 1.93 18.83 8.76
N ALA A 176 1.01 19.77 8.58
CA ALA A 176 1.36 21.18 8.38
C ALA A 176 1.52 21.93 9.71
N SER A 177 2.25 23.03 9.64
CA SER A 177 2.60 23.95 10.73
C SER A 177 1.37 24.56 11.42
N ASN A 178 0.27 24.71 10.67
CA ASN A 178 -1.03 25.15 11.15
C ASN A 178 -1.84 24.05 11.86
N GLY A 179 -1.36 22.81 11.85
CA GLY A 179 -1.97 21.62 12.42
C GLY A 179 -2.80 20.79 11.45
N ASP A 180 -3.03 21.26 10.22
CA ASP A 180 -3.77 20.48 9.22
C ASP A 180 -3.03 19.20 8.84
N ILE A 181 -3.80 18.19 8.43
CA ILE A 181 -3.28 16.87 8.11
C ILE A 181 -3.54 16.58 6.63
N TYR A 182 -2.48 16.32 5.88
CA TYR A 182 -2.56 15.75 4.55
C TYR A 182 -2.34 14.26 4.66
N TRP A 183 -3.19 13.46 4.03
CA TRP A 183 -3.12 12.02 4.22
C TRP A 183 -3.60 11.25 3.00
N SER A 184 -3.11 10.02 2.86
CA SER A 184 -3.48 9.14 1.75
C SER A 184 -4.55 8.14 2.17
N ALA A 185 -5.59 8.01 1.37
CA ALA A 185 -6.39 6.80 1.32
C ALA A 185 -5.86 5.93 0.17
N SER A 186 -5.22 4.79 0.44
CA SER A 186 -4.65 3.97 -0.64
C SER A 186 -5.71 3.34 -1.51
N SER A 187 -6.84 2.95 -0.91
CA SER A 187 -7.96 2.34 -1.61
C SER A 187 -9.30 2.71 -0.97
N THR A 188 -10.33 2.82 -1.82
CA THR A 188 -11.75 2.86 -1.39
C THR A 188 -12.47 1.55 -1.69
N GLU A 189 -11.80 0.59 -2.33
CA GLU A 189 -12.40 -0.65 -2.84
C GLU A 189 -11.96 -1.87 -2.01
N PHE A 190 -10.68 -1.91 -1.64
CA PHE A 190 -10.03 -3.07 -1.02
C PHE A 190 -9.34 -2.70 0.28
N THR A 191 -9.36 -3.61 1.24
CA THR A 191 -8.51 -3.59 2.43
C THR A 191 -7.09 -4.06 2.09
N ILE A 192 -6.10 -3.80 2.95
CA ILE A 192 -4.68 -4.17 2.71
C ILE A 192 -4.48 -5.68 2.48
N GLU A 193 -5.26 -6.52 3.16
CA GLU A 193 -5.31 -7.99 2.94
C GLU A 193 -5.76 -8.40 1.52
N ASN A 194 -6.25 -7.45 0.71
CA ASN A 194 -6.62 -7.61 -0.70
C ASN A 194 -5.83 -6.68 -1.63
N GLY A 195 -4.64 -6.24 -1.22
CA GLY A 195 -3.79 -5.32 -1.95
C GLY A 195 -3.45 -5.79 -3.37
N VAL A 196 -3.27 -7.10 -3.62
CA VAL A 196 -3.02 -7.60 -4.98
C VAL A 196 -4.21 -7.36 -5.90
N LEU A 197 -5.45 -7.49 -5.38
CA LEU A 197 -6.64 -7.17 -6.16
C LEU A 197 -6.75 -5.67 -6.44
N ASP A 198 -6.33 -4.81 -5.51
CA ASP A 198 -6.29 -3.36 -5.71
C ASP A 198 -5.32 -2.97 -6.84
N LEU A 199 -4.14 -3.60 -6.91
CA LEU A 199 -3.16 -3.37 -7.97
C LEU A 199 -3.67 -3.78 -9.38
N LEU A 200 -4.66 -4.67 -9.45
CA LEU A 200 -5.32 -5.07 -10.69
C LEU A 200 -6.51 -4.18 -11.05
N ALA A 201 -7.07 -3.47 -10.06
CA ALA A 201 -8.25 -2.65 -10.22
C ALA A 201 -7.97 -1.30 -10.88
N ASP A 202 -9.05 -0.59 -11.22
CA ASP A 202 -8.99 0.83 -11.57
C ASP A 202 -8.61 1.67 -10.34
N PRO A 203 -7.97 2.84 -10.52
CA PRO A 203 -7.43 3.60 -9.41
C PRO A 203 -8.53 4.15 -8.50
N SER A 204 -8.39 3.91 -7.20
CA SER A 204 -9.34 4.38 -6.18
C SER A 204 -8.68 5.17 -5.04
N GLY A 205 -7.35 5.26 -5.04
CA GLY A 205 -6.59 5.98 -4.04
C GLY A 205 -6.71 7.50 -4.17
N ARG A 206 -6.50 8.19 -3.05
CA ARG A 206 -6.76 9.63 -2.91
C ARG A 206 -5.73 10.31 -2.03
N LEU A 207 -5.39 11.55 -2.37
CA LEU A 207 -4.76 12.50 -1.45
C LEU A 207 -5.85 13.38 -0.84
N LEU A 208 -5.88 13.47 0.49
CA LEU A 208 -6.90 14.20 1.24
C LEU A 208 -6.26 15.27 2.13
N HIS A 209 -7.02 16.32 2.40
CA HIS A 209 -6.73 17.35 3.40
C HIS A 209 -7.79 17.31 4.48
N TYR A 210 -7.36 17.18 5.73
CA TYR A 210 -8.16 17.30 6.94
C TYR A 210 -7.88 18.64 7.60
N ASP A 211 -8.88 19.51 7.60
CA ASP A 211 -8.84 20.79 8.30
C ASP A 211 -9.16 20.56 9.78
N VAL A 212 -8.19 20.80 10.65
CA VAL A 212 -8.33 20.49 12.09
C VAL A 212 -9.31 21.41 12.81
N LYS A 213 -9.61 22.60 12.27
CA LYS A 213 -10.52 23.57 12.88
C LYS A 213 -11.97 23.18 12.60
N THR A 214 -12.27 22.83 11.36
CA THR A 214 -13.61 22.45 10.90
C THR A 214 -13.89 20.96 11.04
N LYS A 215 -12.84 20.15 11.25
CA LYS A 215 -12.89 18.68 11.29
C LYS A 215 -13.45 18.05 10.01
N LYS A 216 -13.19 18.68 8.87
CA LYS A 216 -13.68 18.24 7.55
C LYS A 216 -12.55 17.76 6.67
N ASN A 217 -12.85 16.74 5.87
CA ASN A 217 -11.96 16.25 4.82
C ASN A 217 -12.36 16.84 3.47
N LYS A 218 -11.36 17.10 2.63
CA LYS A 218 -11.49 17.44 1.21
C LYS A 218 -10.56 16.56 0.37
N VAL A 219 -11.03 16.08 -0.76
CA VAL A 219 -10.17 15.38 -1.73
C VAL A 219 -9.37 16.41 -2.54
N LEU A 220 -8.05 16.24 -2.57
CA LEU A 220 -7.13 17.09 -3.34
C LEU A 220 -6.77 16.46 -4.69
N ILE A 221 -6.51 15.16 -4.68
CA ILE A 221 -6.28 14.35 -5.88
C ILE A 221 -7.10 13.06 -5.72
N ASP A 222 -7.92 12.72 -6.71
CA ASP A 222 -8.64 11.44 -6.81
C ASP A 222 -7.99 10.55 -7.88
N LYS A 223 -8.35 9.26 -7.89
CA LYS A 223 -7.91 8.27 -8.89
C LYS A 223 -6.38 8.10 -8.97
N ILE A 224 -5.75 7.89 -7.83
CA ILE A 224 -4.35 7.45 -7.74
C ILE A 224 -4.33 5.92 -7.55
N HIS A 225 -3.54 5.17 -8.33
CA HIS A 225 -3.36 3.74 -8.07
C HIS A 225 -2.58 3.53 -6.77
N PHE A 226 -3.20 2.94 -5.76
CA PHE A 226 -2.60 2.66 -4.45
C PHE A 226 -1.79 3.85 -3.91
N ALA A 227 -2.52 4.89 -3.49
CA ALA A 227 -1.95 6.14 -2.99
C ALA A 227 -1.23 5.90 -1.66
N ASN A 228 0.08 6.13 -1.61
CA ASN A 228 0.92 5.60 -0.55
C ASN A 228 1.54 6.71 0.31
N GLY A 229 2.87 6.83 0.38
CA GLY A 229 3.53 7.87 1.15
C GLY A 229 3.06 9.29 0.81
N VAL A 230 2.89 10.13 1.83
CA VAL A 230 2.58 11.56 1.70
C VAL A 230 3.61 12.38 2.46
N GLN A 231 4.09 13.46 1.87
CA GLN A 231 5.07 14.35 2.51
C GLN A 231 4.88 15.79 2.04
N LEU A 232 4.97 16.74 2.95
CA LEU A 232 5.00 18.17 2.63
C LEU A 232 6.41 18.60 2.25
N SER A 233 6.52 19.59 1.35
CA SER A 233 7.76 20.36 1.19
C SER A 233 8.08 21.13 2.47
N ASP A 234 9.36 21.41 2.71
CA ASP A 234 9.82 22.07 3.95
C ASP A 234 9.18 23.45 4.16
N ASP A 235 8.84 24.15 3.07
CA ASP A 235 8.17 25.46 3.05
C ASP A 235 6.64 25.38 2.93
N GLU A 236 6.08 24.18 2.87
CA GLU A 236 4.66 23.89 2.65
C GLU A 236 4.07 24.57 1.40
N GLU A 237 4.89 24.81 0.37
CA GLU A 237 4.39 25.24 -0.94
C GLU A 237 3.62 24.15 -1.66
N PHE A 238 3.96 22.88 -1.40
CA PHE A 238 3.29 21.73 -1.99
C PHE A 238 3.33 20.49 -1.09
N VAL A 239 2.46 19.53 -1.40
CA VAL A 239 2.46 18.19 -0.83
C VAL A 239 2.66 17.18 -1.96
N ILE A 240 3.46 16.14 -1.71
CA ILE A 240 3.69 15.05 -2.65
C ILE A 240 3.05 13.75 -2.17
N ILE A 241 2.67 12.89 -3.11
CA ILE A 241 2.09 11.58 -2.85
C ILE A 241 2.59 10.52 -3.84
N SER A 242 2.97 9.35 -3.32
CA SER A 242 3.42 8.20 -4.10
C SER A 242 2.24 7.50 -4.79
N GLU A 243 2.38 7.19 -6.08
CA GLU A 243 1.52 6.27 -6.82
C GLU A 243 2.28 4.97 -7.12
N THR A 244 2.04 3.97 -6.27
CA THR A 244 2.90 2.79 -6.12
C THR A 244 3.10 2.01 -7.43
N PRO A 245 2.07 1.45 -8.10
CA PRO A 245 2.28 0.63 -9.28
C PRO A 245 2.67 1.44 -10.53
N ARG A 246 2.53 2.78 -10.50
CA ARG A 246 2.88 3.67 -11.63
C ARG A 246 4.31 4.21 -11.54
N ASN A 247 5.09 3.85 -10.52
CA ASN A 247 6.47 4.29 -10.35
C ASN A 247 6.65 5.81 -10.40
N ARG A 248 5.71 6.56 -9.81
CA ARG A 248 5.72 8.02 -9.88
C ARG A 248 5.21 8.66 -8.60
N ILE A 249 5.51 9.94 -8.47
CA ILE A 249 5.08 10.78 -7.36
C ILE A 249 4.33 11.98 -7.94
N HIS A 250 3.16 12.26 -7.41
CA HIS A 250 2.38 13.46 -7.72
C HIS A 250 2.77 14.60 -6.79
N ARG A 251 2.57 15.83 -7.24
CA ARG A 251 2.68 17.04 -6.41
C ARG A 251 1.40 17.85 -6.53
N TYR A 252 0.83 18.25 -5.39
CA TYR A 252 -0.28 19.20 -5.30
C TYR A 252 0.21 20.52 -4.71
N TYR A 253 -0.04 21.62 -5.41
CA TYR A 253 0.39 22.95 -4.97
C TYR A 253 -0.57 23.55 -3.93
N LEU A 254 -0.03 23.92 -2.77
CA LEU A 254 -0.76 24.51 -1.65
C LEU A 254 -0.72 26.04 -1.65
N LYS A 255 0.33 26.62 -2.22
CA LYS A 255 0.60 28.07 -2.28
C LYS A 255 0.93 28.51 -3.71
N GLY A 256 1.10 29.83 -3.88
CA GLY A 256 1.50 30.44 -5.15
C GLY A 256 0.42 30.45 -6.23
N SER A 257 0.81 30.82 -7.45
CA SER A 257 -0.10 30.95 -8.61
C SER A 257 -0.68 29.63 -9.10
N LYS A 258 -0.03 28.50 -8.77
CA LYS A 258 -0.49 27.14 -9.10
C LYS A 258 -1.35 26.50 -8.01
N LYS A 259 -1.67 27.22 -6.92
CA LYS A 259 -2.45 26.69 -5.80
C LYS A 259 -3.72 25.98 -6.30
N GLY A 260 -3.91 24.75 -5.84
CA GLY A 260 -5.08 23.94 -6.21
C GLY A 260 -4.88 23.04 -7.43
N VAL A 261 -3.75 23.16 -8.12
CA VAL A 261 -3.37 22.31 -9.26
C VAL A 261 -2.42 21.23 -8.79
N HIS A 262 -2.39 20.10 -9.50
CA HIS A 262 -1.38 19.06 -9.32
C HIS A 262 -0.70 18.68 -10.64
N ASP A 263 0.53 18.19 -10.53
CA ASP A 263 1.32 17.63 -11.63
C ASP A 263 2.10 16.39 -11.18
N ILE A 264 2.84 15.77 -12.10
CA ILE A 264 3.78 14.69 -11.77
C ILE A 264 5.09 15.33 -11.32
N PHE A 265 5.47 15.08 -10.06
CA PHE A 265 6.72 15.56 -9.48
C PHE A 265 7.93 14.84 -10.07
N ILE A 266 7.83 13.50 -10.11
CA ILE A 266 8.81 12.63 -10.75
C ILE A 266 8.09 11.38 -11.28
N ASP A 267 8.48 10.97 -12.48
CA ASP A 267 7.97 9.78 -13.18
C ASP A 267 9.13 8.84 -13.53
N GLY A 268 8.82 7.57 -13.81
CA GLY A 268 9.78 6.56 -14.24
C GLY A 268 10.79 6.19 -13.16
N LEU A 269 10.37 6.14 -11.89
CA LEU A 269 11.23 5.65 -10.81
C LEU A 269 11.68 4.20 -11.10
N PRO A 270 12.90 3.81 -10.69
CA PRO A 270 13.44 2.46 -10.90
C PRO A 270 12.83 1.42 -9.94
N GLY A 271 11.59 1.65 -9.53
CA GLY A 271 10.87 0.83 -8.58
C GLY A 271 9.55 1.46 -8.15
N MET A 272 8.74 0.66 -7.45
CA MET A 272 7.46 1.11 -6.90
C MET A 272 7.69 1.94 -5.63
N PRO A 273 7.33 3.24 -5.61
CA PRO A 273 7.50 4.08 -4.43
C PRO A 273 6.49 3.72 -3.35
N ASP A 274 6.92 3.82 -2.10
CA ASP A 274 6.11 3.55 -0.93
C ASP A 274 5.98 4.81 -0.06
N ASN A 275 6.37 4.74 1.21
CA ASN A 275 6.42 5.87 2.14
C ASN A 275 7.28 7.04 1.64
N LEU A 276 7.08 8.24 2.18
CA LEU A 276 7.88 9.43 1.86
C LEU A 276 8.35 10.09 3.15
N LYS A 277 9.60 10.55 3.17
CA LYS A 277 10.15 11.32 4.30
C LYS A 277 11.00 12.47 3.76
N SER A 278 10.96 13.63 4.42
CA SER A 278 11.90 14.74 4.14
C SER A 278 13.32 14.31 4.49
N ASP A 279 14.30 14.79 3.71
CA ASP A 279 15.72 14.66 4.05
C ASP A 279 16.24 15.81 4.94
N GLY A 280 15.36 16.77 5.29
CA GLY A 280 15.67 17.97 6.08
C GLY A 280 16.47 19.03 5.32
N LYS A 281 16.67 18.87 4.01
CA LYS A 281 17.51 19.70 3.14
C LYS A 281 16.78 20.07 1.83
N GLY A 282 15.45 20.03 1.81
CA GLY A 282 14.60 20.29 0.64
C GLY A 282 14.42 19.10 -0.31
N GLY A 283 14.98 17.93 0.01
CA GLY A 283 14.80 16.68 -0.73
C GLY A 283 13.92 15.67 0.01
N PHE A 284 13.79 14.48 -0.59
CA PHE A 284 12.92 13.42 -0.09
C PHE A 284 13.59 12.06 -0.19
N PHE A 285 13.47 11.26 0.86
CA PHE A 285 13.75 9.83 0.81
C PHE A 285 12.53 9.08 0.29
N VAL A 286 12.77 8.23 -0.72
CA VAL A 286 11.75 7.41 -1.39
C VAL A 286 12.22 5.94 -1.36
N PRO A 287 11.72 5.12 -0.43
CA PRO A 287 11.92 3.69 -0.47
C PRO A 287 11.17 3.09 -1.67
N LEU A 288 11.83 2.13 -2.33
CA LEU A 288 11.30 1.41 -3.48
C LEU A 288 11.10 -0.05 -3.08
N ILE A 289 9.84 -0.50 -3.01
CA ILE A 289 9.50 -1.83 -2.47
C ILE A 289 9.66 -2.96 -3.48
N VAL A 290 9.65 -2.64 -4.77
CA VAL A 290 9.91 -3.57 -5.87
C VAL A 290 10.78 -2.82 -6.86
N ALA A 291 12.04 -3.21 -6.98
CA ALA A 291 12.93 -2.70 -8.01
C ALA A 291 12.42 -3.16 -9.38
N VAL A 292 12.42 -2.26 -10.36
CA VAL A 292 12.08 -2.58 -11.74
C VAL A 292 13.02 -1.86 -12.70
N ASP A 293 13.19 -2.46 -13.87
CA ASP A 293 13.92 -1.86 -14.98
C ASP A 293 13.20 -2.14 -16.32
N SER A 294 13.83 -1.81 -17.44
CA SER A 294 13.25 -2.02 -18.77
C SER A 294 12.99 -3.50 -19.11
N GLU A 295 13.76 -4.42 -18.53
CA GLU A 295 13.72 -5.86 -18.75
C GLU A 295 12.90 -6.57 -17.65
N ASN A 296 12.93 -6.06 -16.42
CA ASN A 296 12.32 -6.64 -15.23
C ASN A 296 11.15 -5.79 -14.73
N LYS A 297 10.01 -5.86 -15.44
CA LYS A 297 8.78 -5.17 -15.03
C LYS A 297 7.97 -6.00 -14.05
N ALA A 298 7.28 -5.34 -13.13
CA ALA A 298 6.36 -6.01 -12.23
C ALA A 298 5.10 -6.49 -12.99
N LEU A 299 4.53 -7.62 -12.58
CA LEU A 299 3.36 -8.22 -13.25
C LEU A 299 2.20 -7.23 -13.45
N PRO A 300 1.76 -6.43 -12.45
CA PRO A 300 0.67 -5.46 -12.64
C PRO A 300 0.96 -4.48 -13.78
N GLN A 301 2.21 -4.08 -13.96
CA GLN A 301 2.65 -3.12 -15.00
C GLN A 301 2.62 -3.75 -16.40
N ILE A 302 2.95 -5.04 -16.51
CA ILE A 302 2.89 -5.79 -17.77
C ILE A 302 1.45 -5.90 -18.27
N ILE A 303 0.51 -6.22 -17.37
CA ILE A 303 -0.90 -6.42 -17.73
C ILE A 303 -1.76 -5.16 -17.62
N GLY A 304 -1.21 -4.05 -17.11
CA GLY A 304 -1.87 -2.75 -16.96
C GLY A 304 -2.62 -2.27 -18.21
N PRO A 305 -2.00 -2.33 -19.42
CA PRO A 305 -2.64 -1.93 -20.67
C PRO A 305 -3.82 -2.81 -21.09
N TYR A 306 -4.01 -3.97 -20.45
CA TYR A 306 -4.98 -5.01 -20.85
C TYR A 306 -6.03 -5.25 -19.76
N PRO A 307 -7.07 -4.40 -19.64
CA PRO A 307 -8.13 -4.55 -18.63
C PRO A 307 -8.78 -5.95 -18.61
N ALA A 308 -8.99 -6.58 -19.76
CA ALA A 308 -9.54 -7.94 -19.84
C ALA A 308 -8.65 -8.98 -19.14
N ILE A 309 -7.32 -8.88 -19.30
CA ILE A 309 -6.37 -9.79 -18.65
C ILE A 309 -6.35 -9.54 -17.14
N ARG A 310 -6.31 -8.27 -16.71
CA ARG A 310 -6.42 -7.90 -15.29
C ARG A 310 -7.71 -8.42 -14.68
N LYS A 311 -8.83 -8.35 -15.40
CA LYS A 311 -10.13 -8.85 -14.94
C LYS A 311 -10.15 -10.37 -14.79
N ILE A 312 -9.56 -11.12 -15.74
CA ILE A 312 -9.39 -12.57 -15.60
C ILE A 312 -8.55 -12.90 -14.36
N ALA A 313 -7.40 -12.24 -14.21
CA ALA A 313 -6.49 -12.47 -13.08
C ALA A 313 -7.16 -12.16 -11.74
N ALA A 314 -7.81 -11.00 -11.63
CA ALA A 314 -8.51 -10.57 -10.43
C ALA A 314 -9.66 -11.52 -10.07
N ARG A 315 -10.45 -11.96 -11.06
CA ARG A 315 -11.56 -12.89 -10.81
C ARG A 315 -11.10 -14.30 -10.48
N PHE A 316 -10.03 -14.77 -11.10
CA PHE A 316 -9.41 -16.04 -10.73
C PHE A 316 -8.96 -16.02 -9.27
N LEU A 317 -8.23 -14.97 -8.86
CA LEU A 317 -7.85 -14.76 -7.46
C LEU A 317 -9.08 -14.67 -6.56
N GLY A 318 -10.09 -13.89 -6.95
CA GLY A 318 -11.35 -13.71 -6.20
C GLY A 318 -12.10 -15.03 -5.96
N VAL A 319 -12.17 -15.92 -6.94
CA VAL A 319 -12.77 -17.26 -6.79
C VAL A 319 -11.97 -18.11 -5.82
N ILE A 320 -10.64 -18.13 -5.93
CA ILE A 320 -9.78 -18.83 -4.95
C ILE A 320 -10.02 -18.27 -3.55
N GLN A 321 -10.11 -16.94 -3.41
CA GLN A 321 -10.39 -16.32 -2.12
C GLN A 321 -11.74 -16.78 -1.55
N LEU A 322 -12.77 -16.89 -2.39
CA LEU A 322 -14.11 -17.31 -1.97
C LEU A 322 -14.11 -18.75 -1.46
N ILE A 323 -13.33 -19.65 -2.08
CA ILE A 323 -13.18 -21.04 -1.62
C ILE A 323 -12.63 -21.06 -0.20
N PHE A 324 -11.50 -20.39 0.05
CA PHE A 324 -10.89 -20.36 1.39
C PHE A 324 -11.78 -19.69 2.44
N LYS A 325 -12.45 -18.57 2.08
CA LYS A 325 -13.42 -17.91 2.97
C LYS A 325 -14.60 -18.82 3.31
N THR A 326 -15.05 -19.62 2.35
CA THR A 326 -16.13 -20.59 2.57
C THR A 326 -15.68 -21.72 3.49
N VAL A 327 -14.46 -22.23 3.30
CA VAL A 327 -13.89 -23.26 4.19
C VAL A 327 -13.76 -22.73 5.61
N ASP A 328 -13.17 -21.55 5.80
CA ASP A 328 -13.00 -20.95 7.13
C ASP A 328 -14.33 -20.65 7.83
N LYS A 329 -15.36 -20.24 7.07
CA LYS A 329 -16.72 -20.01 7.61
C LYS A 329 -17.34 -21.28 8.20
N HIS A 330 -17.14 -22.44 7.58
CA HIS A 330 -17.78 -23.70 8.02
C HIS A 330 -16.88 -24.53 8.94
N TYR A 331 -15.56 -24.40 8.78
CA TYR A 331 -14.55 -25.08 9.57
C TYR A 331 -13.46 -24.09 9.98
N PRO A 332 -13.72 -23.19 10.95
CA PRO A 332 -12.75 -22.20 11.38
C PRO A 332 -11.45 -22.87 11.83
N ASN A 333 -10.36 -22.60 11.13
CA ASN A 333 -9.06 -23.17 11.46
C ASN A 333 -7.93 -22.21 11.11
N GLU A 334 -6.85 -22.25 11.90
CA GLU A 334 -5.73 -21.33 11.76
C GLU A 334 -5.04 -21.45 10.40
N PHE A 335 -5.01 -22.64 9.79
CA PHE A 335 -4.46 -22.84 8.45
C PHE A 335 -5.22 -22.05 7.38
N SER A 336 -6.56 -22.05 7.43
CA SER A 336 -7.40 -21.33 6.46
C SER A 336 -7.31 -19.82 6.64
N GLN A 337 -7.24 -19.34 7.89
CA GLN A 337 -7.01 -17.93 8.19
C GLN A 337 -5.64 -17.47 7.70
N LYS A 338 -4.59 -18.26 7.96
CA LYS A 338 -3.26 -18.03 7.42
C LYS A 338 -3.27 -18.10 5.89
N ALA A 339 -3.93 -19.05 5.26
CA ALA A 339 -4.02 -19.12 3.80
C ALA A 339 -4.72 -17.88 3.22
N ILE A 340 -5.79 -17.39 3.86
CA ILE A 340 -6.50 -16.18 3.44
C ILE A 340 -5.58 -14.94 3.55
N HIS A 341 -4.78 -14.84 4.61
CA HIS A 341 -3.86 -13.72 4.84
C HIS A 341 -2.59 -13.80 3.96
N TYR A 342 -1.95 -14.97 3.89
CA TYR A 342 -0.67 -15.17 3.20
C TYR A 342 -0.80 -15.40 1.69
N LYS A 343 -1.97 -15.75 1.13
CA LYS A 343 -2.12 -16.01 -0.32
C LYS A 343 -1.76 -14.82 -1.21
N GLU A 344 -1.83 -13.59 -0.70
CA GLU A 344 -1.41 -12.41 -1.44
C GLU A 344 0.12 -12.28 -1.47
N LYS A 345 0.80 -12.76 -0.42
CA LYS A 345 2.25 -13.02 -0.44
C LYS A 345 2.61 -14.19 -1.37
N TRP A 346 1.71 -15.16 -1.60
CA TRP A 346 1.90 -16.21 -2.61
C TRP A 346 1.76 -15.69 -4.06
N ALA A 347 0.87 -14.73 -4.32
CA ALA A 347 0.83 -14.02 -5.61
C ALA A 347 2.06 -13.12 -5.80
N ALA A 348 2.56 -12.52 -4.71
CA ALA A 348 3.87 -11.86 -4.66
C ALA A 348 5.07 -12.84 -4.61
N MET A 349 4.83 -14.16 -4.56
CA MET A 349 5.83 -15.23 -4.77
C MET A 349 5.81 -15.78 -6.21
N VAL A 350 4.96 -15.27 -7.11
CA VAL A 350 5.16 -15.54 -8.55
C VAL A 350 6.55 -15.06 -9.05
N PRO A 351 7.15 -13.97 -8.51
CA PRO A 351 8.58 -13.70 -8.70
C PRO A 351 9.51 -14.74 -8.06
N ALA A 352 9.10 -15.47 -7.02
CA ALA A 352 9.93 -16.53 -6.42
C ALA A 352 10.02 -17.80 -7.30
N PHE A 353 9.23 -17.89 -8.37
CA PHE A 353 9.34 -18.91 -9.42
C PHE A 353 10.08 -18.42 -10.68
N LEU A 354 10.56 -17.17 -10.67
CA LEU A 354 11.57 -16.68 -11.60
C LEU A 354 12.88 -16.53 -10.81
N PRO A 355 14.02 -17.08 -11.28
CA PRO A 355 15.25 -17.03 -10.50
C PRO A 355 15.78 -15.59 -10.44
N ALA A 356 15.36 -14.83 -9.44
CA ALA A 356 16.01 -13.58 -9.07
C ALA A 356 17.21 -13.95 -8.19
N TYR A 357 18.34 -14.16 -8.86
CA TYR A 357 19.66 -14.09 -8.28
C TYR A 357 19.83 -12.76 -7.54
N TRP A 358 19.90 -12.77 -6.21
CA TRP A 358 20.56 -11.72 -5.44
C TRP A 358 21.26 -12.33 -4.23
N ARG A 359 22.59 -12.22 -4.27
CA ARG A 359 23.45 -12.09 -3.09
C ARG A 359 23.43 -10.63 -2.67
#